data_AF-A0A7C5JYD9-F1
#
_entry.id   AF-A0A7C5JYD9-F1
#
_cell.length_a   1.000
_cell.length_b   1.000
_cell.length_c   1.000
_cell.angle_alpha   90.00
_cell.angle_beta   90.00
_cell.angle_gamma   90.00
#
_symmetry.space_group_name_H-M   'P 1'
#
loop_
_entity.id
_entity.type
_entity.pdbx_description
1 polymer ?
#
loop_
_entity_poly.entity_id
_entity_poly.type
_entity_poly.pdbx_seq_one_letter_code
_entity_poly.pdbx_strand_id
1 'polypeptide(L)'
;FKNGNLALRCNFATSSGTEIIDRRVSRSLTSEEARRLEKTINSKVKLYQADFIFRATIGHRGVVVFKAKKNLSSAITNTDPAYQITKSGLPEALKTYKSVLRHAKPMKKEARLSADIVNDFTSQAYLALSNDKVNQLRIKKGLHPADLILSRDAGNFIPRIPSLSKQFKRKWAIIADMPLERGIAKVSGMSIIDIPMGKNDPKSYSLRVKTTLKALRKYDCIYIHLKGPDIYGHDGDFEGKKKSVQDINDYFFAPLLKRVSLKDFIICVTADHSTPCSVKGHSKDPVPIMVYGAFKKDKVQRFSEAECRRGSLGVMKGIDVMKLLKRVYAR
;
A
#
# COMPACT_ATOMS: atom_id res chain seq x y z
N PHE A 1 14.69 -8.25 7.39
CA PHE A 1 14.28 -7.50 8.60
C PHE A 1 14.31 -8.45 9.79
N LYS A 2 14.78 -7.99 10.95
CA LYS A 2 14.74 -8.73 12.22
C LYS A 2 14.13 -7.82 13.28
N ASN A 3 13.37 -8.38 14.25
CA ASN A 3 12.86 -7.58 15.36
C ASN A 3 14.00 -6.85 16.08
N GLY A 4 13.79 -5.57 16.39
CA GLY A 4 14.81 -4.66 16.90
C GLY A 4 15.47 -3.80 15.82
N ASN A 5 15.39 -4.18 14.53
CA ASN A 5 15.71 -3.27 13.42
C ASN A 5 14.60 -2.22 13.29
N LEU A 6 14.90 -1.08 12.66
CA LEU A 6 13.91 -0.04 12.35
C LEU A 6 13.60 -0.04 10.87
N ALA A 7 12.34 -0.26 10.48
CA ALA A 7 11.88 -0.12 9.11
C ALA A 7 11.00 1.13 8.98
N LEU A 8 11.19 1.91 7.91
CA LEU A 8 10.33 3.02 7.55
C LEU A 8 9.90 2.91 6.09
N ARG A 9 8.67 3.32 5.82
CA ARG A 9 8.22 3.59 4.46
C ARG A 9 8.87 4.89 4.00
N CYS A 10 9.38 4.89 2.79
CA CYS A 10 10.01 6.05 2.19
C CYS A 10 9.33 6.47 0.88
N ASN A 11 9.44 7.75 0.55
CA ASN A 11 9.20 8.27 -0.78
C ASN A 11 10.44 9.03 -1.25
N PHE A 12 10.82 8.83 -2.50
CA PHE A 12 11.57 9.83 -3.24
C PHE A 12 10.69 11.07 -3.41
N ALA A 13 11.29 12.23 -3.18
CA ALA A 13 10.67 13.54 -3.26
C ALA A 13 11.63 14.54 -3.92
N THR A 14 11.07 15.69 -4.27
CA THR A 14 11.77 16.82 -4.86
C THR A 14 11.83 17.95 -3.86
N SER A 15 13.02 18.50 -3.65
CA SER A 15 13.24 19.58 -2.68
C SER A 15 13.99 20.79 -3.27
N SER A 16 13.84 21.92 -2.60
CA SER A 16 14.68 23.11 -2.76
C SER A 16 15.16 23.50 -1.36
N GLY A 17 16.40 23.11 -1.02
CA GLY A 17 16.88 23.17 0.35
C GLY A 17 16.02 22.33 1.30
N THR A 18 15.37 22.96 2.28
CA THR A 18 14.45 22.27 3.22
C THR A 18 12.99 22.29 2.75
N GLU A 19 12.67 23.07 1.72
CA GLU A 19 11.33 23.13 1.15
C GLU A 19 11.07 21.92 0.27
N ILE A 20 9.88 21.33 0.40
CA ILE A 20 9.44 20.20 -0.39
C ILE A 20 8.58 20.70 -1.54
N ILE A 21 9.13 20.62 -2.76
CA ILE A 21 8.44 21.00 -3.99
C ILE A 21 7.40 19.94 -4.37
N ASP A 22 7.78 18.65 -4.33
CA ASP A 22 6.84 17.57 -4.61
C ASP A 22 7.21 16.28 -3.84
N ARG A 23 6.26 15.74 -3.08
CA ARG A 23 6.47 14.57 -2.19
C ARG A 23 6.53 13.22 -2.91
N ARG A 24 6.30 13.20 -4.22
CA ARG A 24 6.10 12.01 -5.07
C ARG A 24 6.79 12.13 -6.42
N VAL A 25 7.62 13.15 -6.62
CA VAL A 25 8.32 13.47 -7.88
C VAL A 25 7.33 13.58 -9.07
N SER A 26 6.19 14.24 -8.83
CA SER A 26 5.08 14.37 -9.78
C SER A 26 4.56 13.01 -10.31
N ARG A 27 4.81 11.92 -9.56
CA ARG A 27 4.59 10.53 -9.98
C ARG A 27 5.28 10.13 -11.29
N SER A 28 6.27 10.90 -11.74
CA SER A 28 7.00 10.69 -13.00
C SER A 28 8.28 9.87 -12.84
N LEU A 29 8.73 9.63 -11.60
CA LEU A 29 9.89 8.77 -11.35
C LEU A 29 9.56 7.32 -11.70
N THR A 30 10.24 6.78 -12.69
CA THR A 30 10.09 5.38 -13.09
C THR A 30 10.72 4.44 -12.07
N SER A 31 10.23 3.19 -11.99
CA SER A 31 10.84 2.18 -11.12
C SER A 31 12.29 1.85 -11.53
N GLU A 32 12.67 2.07 -12.79
CA GLU A 32 14.05 1.88 -13.23
C GLU A 32 14.97 2.99 -12.71
N GLU A 33 14.57 4.26 -12.86
CA GLU A 33 15.31 5.39 -12.28
C GLU A 33 15.42 5.24 -10.77
N ALA A 34 14.33 4.90 -10.08
CA ALA A 34 14.31 4.69 -8.63
C ALA A 34 15.30 3.59 -8.19
N ARG A 35 15.43 2.49 -8.96
CA ARG A 35 16.43 1.43 -8.70
C ARG A 35 17.87 1.90 -8.91
N ARG A 36 18.11 2.82 -9.85
CA ARG A 36 19.45 3.42 -10.03
C ARG A 36 19.80 4.33 -8.85
N LEU A 37 18.85 5.17 -8.41
CA LEU A 37 19.01 6.01 -7.22
C LEU A 37 19.18 5.18 -5.94
N GLU A 38 18.49 4.05 -5.80
CA GLU A 38 18.72 3.08 -4.73
C GLU A 38 20.19 2.61 -4.67
N LYS A 39 20.80 2.30 -5.82
CA LYS A 39 22.22 1.90 -5.86
C LYS A 39 23.12 3.02 -5.37
N THR A 40 22.81 4.27 -5.74
CA THR A 40 23.54 5.45 -5.26
C THR A 40 23.43 5.60 -3.75
N ILE A 41 22.22 5.53 -3.19
CA ILE A 41 21.99 5.62 -1.74
C ILE A 41 22.79 4.53 -1.01
N ASN A 42 22.60 3.26 -1.39
CA ASN A 42 23.26 2.14 -0.70
C ASN A 42 24.79 2.11 -0.83
N SER A 43 25.35 2.74 -1.87
CA SER A 43 26.82 2.78 -2.08
C SER A 43 27.47 3.98 -1.42
N LYS A 44 26.85 5.17 -1.50
CA LYS A 44 27.46 6.44 -1.06
C LYS A 44 27.13 6.86 0.36
N VAL A 45 25.95 6.51 0.89
CA VAL A 45 25.55 6.92 2.25
C VAL A 45 26.26 6.05 3.28
N LYS A 46 26.84 6.67 4.32
CA LYS A 46 27.60 6.00 5.38
C LYS A 46 27.19 6.55 6.75
N LEU A 47 26.40 5.79 7.50
CA LEU A 47 25.94 6.21 8.82
C LEU A 47 26.92 5.74 9.90
N TYR A 48 27.19 6.58 10.88
CA TYR A 48 28.12 6.25 11.97
C TYR A 48 27.54 5.22 12.95
N GLN A 49 26.23 5.28 13.21
CA GLN A 49 25.59 4.54 14.31
C GLN A 49 24.76 3.32 13.86
N ALA A 50 24.66 3.07 12.55
CA ALA A 50 23.85 1.97 12.01
C ALA A 50 24.26 1.55 10.60
N ASP A 51 24.03 0.28 10.29
CA ASP A 51 23.92 -0.18 8.91
C ASP A 51 22.50 0.10 8.39
N PHE A 52 22.35 0.23 7.08
CA PHE A 52 21.03 0.32 6.47
C PHE A 52 20.96 -0.42 5.14
N ILE A 53 19.75 -0.75 4.73
CA ILE A 53 19.42 -1.16 3.37
C ILE A 53 18.24 -0.34 2.91
N PHE A 54 18.41 0.41 1.83
CA PHE A 54 17.33 1.09 1.12
C PHE A 54 16.88 0.23 -0.06
N ARG A 55 15.56 0.12 -0.27
CA ARG A 55 14.96 -0.56 -1.43
C ARG A 55 13.92 0.33 -2.08
N ALA A 56 14.11 0.66 -3.35
CA ALA A 56 13.07 1.22 -4.19
C ALA A 56 12.04 0.14 -4.53
N THR A 57 10.78 0.53 -4.71
CA THR A 57 9.68 -0.38 -5.03
C THR A 57 8.99 0.02 -6.33
N ILE A 58 7.88 0.75 -6.25
CA ILE A 58 7.06 1.14 -7.40
C ILE A 58 7.03 2.66 -7.51
N GLY A 59 7.63 3.17 -8.60
CA GLY A 59 7.80 4.60 -8.86
C GLY A 59 8.57 5.27 -7.73
N HIS A 60 8.02 6.35 -7.17
CA HIS A 60 8.62 7.10 -6.07
C HIS A 60 8.70 6.36 -4.71
N ARG A 61 8.11 5.18 -4.56
CA ARG A 61 8.00 4.52 -3.25
C ARG A 61 9.26 3.71 -2.93
N GLY A 62 9.67 3.71 -1.67
CA GLY A 62 10.76 2.88 -1.16
C GLY A 62 10.54 2.46 0.29
N VAL A 63 11.49 1.69 0.81
CA VAL A 63 11.57 1.28 2.21
C VAL A 63 13.03 1.34 2.62
N VAL A 64 13.30 1.81 3.83
CA VAL A 64 14.62 1.72 4.46
C VAL A 64 14.53 0.82 5.69
N VAL A 65 15.55 -0.01 5.91
CA VAL A 65 15.71 -0.80 7.12
C VAL A 65 17.06 -0.48 7.75
N PHE A 66 17.05 0.05 8.97
CA PHE A 66 18.22 0.31 9.78
C PHE A 66 18.49 -0.81 10.77
N LYS A 67 19.76 -1.10 11.01
CA LYS A 67 20.26 -2.04 12.02
C LYS A 67 21.38 -1.36 12.79
N ALA A 68 21.21 -1.22 14.10
CA ALA A 68 22.23 -0.73 15.01
C ALA A 68 22.69 -1.84 15.97
N LYS A 69 23.73 -1.55 16.77
CA LYS A 69 24.18 -2.46 17.84
C LYS A 69 23.10 -2.69 18.91
N LYS A 70 22.28 -1.67 19.18
CA LYS A 70 21.13 -1.73 20.10
C LYS A 70 19.81 -1.83 19.32
N ASN A 71 18.78 -2.36 19.97
CA ASN A 71 17.43 -2.34 19.41
C ASN A 71 16.96 -0.91 19.19
N LEU A 72 16.42 -0.64 18.02
CA LEU A 72 15.85 0.65 17.66
C LEU A 72 14.36 0.68 18.04
N SER A 73 13.89 1.86 18.42
CA SER A 73 12.48 2.12 18.75
C SER A 73 11.75 2.74 17.57
N SER A 74 10.51 2.30 17.32
CA SER A 74 9.60 2.90 16.34
C SER A 74 8.92 4.18 16.83
N ALA A 75 9.10 4.56 18.10
CA ALA A 75 8.47 5.73 18.70
C ALA A 75 9.17 7.05 18.28
N ILE A 76 9.19 7.33 16.98
CA ILE A 76 9.73 8.55 16.37
C ILE A 76 8.69 9.19 15.45
N THR A 77 8.75 10.51 15.29
CA THR A 77 7.91 11.22 14.32
C THR A 77 8.40 11.02 12.89
N ASN A 78 7.51 11.27 11.91
CA ASN A 78 7.82 11.20 10.49
C ASN A 78 8.68 12.39 10.03
N THR A 79 9.49 12.19 8.99
CA THR A 79 10.13 13.30 8.25
C THR A 79 9.23 13.84 7.13
N ASP A 80 8.32 13.01 6.60
CA ASP A 80 7.24 13.45 5.71
C ASP A 80 6.21 14.32 6.47
N PRO A 81 6.09 15.63 6.17
CA PRO A 81 5.25 16.54 6.95
C PRO A 81 3.75 16.29 6.81
N ALA A 82 3.31 15.57 5.78
CA ALA A 82 1.90 15.31 5.58
C ALA A 82 1.36 14.09 6.32
N TYR A 83 2.22 13.42 7.09
CA TYR A 83 1.80 12.30 7.92
C TYR A 83 2.17 12.55 9.37
N GLN A 84 1.25 12.21 10.27
CA GLN A 84 1.51 12.17 11.70
C GLN A 84 1.16 10.80 12.27
N ILE A 85 1.63 10.54 13.49
CA ILE A 85 1.23 9.37 14.27
C ILE A 85 0.20 9.86 15.29
N THR A 86 -0.99 9.28 15.27
CA THR A 86 -2.06 9.62 16.22
C THR A 86 -1.70 9.17 17.64
N LYS A 87 -2.46 9.63 18.64
CA LYS A 87 -2.33 9.16 20.03
C LYS A 87 -2.48 7.64 20.16
N SER A 88 -3.23 7.00 19.26
CA SER A 88 -3.40 5.55 19.22
C SER A 88 -2.25 4.81 18.49
N GLY A 89 -1.20 5.53 18.07
CA GLY A 89 -0.06 4.95 17.36
C GLY A 89 -0.32 4.64 15.88
N LEU A 90 -1.40 5.16 15.30
CA LEU A 90 -1.76 4.89 13.90
C LEU A 90 -1.27 6.01 12.98
N PRO A 91 -0.83 5.70 11.75
CA PRO A 91 -0.56 6.70 10.73
C PRO A 91 -1.82 7.48 10.35
N GLU A 92 -1.71 8.80 10.24
CA GLU A 92 -2.77 9.69 9.75
C GLU A 92 -2.21 10.65 8.71
N ALA A 93 -2.92 10.77 7.58
CA ALA A 93 -2.63 11.78 6.56
C ALA A 93 -3.25 13.12 6.97
N LEU A 94 -2.45 14.18 6.95
CA LEU A 94 -2.88 15.54 7.25
C LEU A 94 -3.47 16.22 6.00
N LYS A 95 -4.61 16.90 6.19
CA LYS A 95 -5.23 17.73 5.14
C LYS A 95 -4.40 18.98 4.84
N THR A 96 -3.81 19.57 5.88
CA THR A 96 -2.99 20.78 5.78
C THR A 96 -1.67 20.56 6.52
N TYR A 97 -0.57 20.96 5.90
CA TYR A 97 0.78 20.86 6.45
C TYR A 97 1.68 21.89 5.77
N LYS A 98 2.74 22.31 6.46
CA LYS A 98 3.81 23.10 5.85
C LYS A 98 4.67 22.17 5.00
N SER A 99 4.90 22.52 3.73
CA SER A 99 5.73 21.76 2.78
C SER A 99 7.23 21.92 3.07
N VAL A 100 7.64 21.61 4.30
CA VAL A 100 9.04 21.71 4.75
C VAL A 100 9.42 20.37 5.38
N LEU A 101 10.63 19.90 5.09
CA LEU A 101 11.19 18.70 5.68
C LEU A 101 11.16 18.78 7.20
N ARG A 102 10.64 17.74 7.85
CA ARG A 102 10.68 17.62 9.32
C ARG A 102 11.88 16.78 9.73
N HIS A 103 12.50 17.17 10.83
CA HIS A 103 13.37 16.28 11.57
C HIS A 103 12.53 15.25 12.32
N ALA A 104 12.94 13.98 12.25
CA ALA A 104 12.41 12.94 13.11
C ALA A 104 12.75 13.30 14.56
N LYS A 105 11.74 13.25 15.44
CA LYS A 105 11.88 13.52 16.88
C LYS A 105 11.53 12.26 17.67
N PRO A 106 12.26 11.95 18.75
CA PRO A 106 11.87 10.87 19.65
C PRO A 106 10.56 11.22 20.36
N MET A 107 9.59 10.30 20.32
CA MET A 107 8.36 10.38 21.13
C MET A 107 8.57 9.78 22.53
N LYS A 108 9.67 9.03 22.72
CA LYS A 108 10.12 8.45 24.00
C LYS A 108 11.64 8.53 24.09
N LYS A 109 12.22 8.55 25.29
CA LYS A 109 13.67 8.70 25.50
C LYS A 109 14.48 7.63 24.76
N GLU A 110 13.99 6.39 24.75
CA GLU A 110 14.67 5.24 24.13
C GLU A 110 14.71 5.34 22.60
N ALA A 111 13.90 6.23 22.00
CA ALA A 111 13.84 6.43 20.56
C ALA A 111 14.81 7.48 20.02
N ARG A 112 15.66 8.07 20.89
CA ARG A 112 16.62 9.11 20.48
C ARG A 112 17.57 8.63 19.39
N LEU A 113 18.17 7.45 19.58
CA LEU A 113 19.07 6.83 18.60
C LEU A 113 18.38 6.62 17.25
N SER A 114 17.12 6.15 17.25
CA SER A 114 16.33 5.99 16.02
C SER A 114 16.14 7.30 15.27
N ALA A 115 15.78 8.37 15.99
CA ALA A 115 15.55 9.68 15.40
C ALA A 115 16.85 10.25 14.80
N ASP A 116 17.97 10.14 15.53
CA ASP A 116 19.27 10.61 15.07
C ASP A 116 19.75 9.85 13.82
N ILE A 117 19.59 8.52 13.77
CA ILE A 117 19.91 7.70 12.59
C ILE A 117 19.06 8.09 11.38
N VAL A 118 17.75 8.29 11.56
CA VAL A 118 16.85 8.66 10.46
C VAL A 118 17.20 10.04 9.91
N ASN A 119 17.52 11.00 10.79
CA ASN A 119 17.93 12.34 10.37
C ASN A 119 19.28 12.33 9.64
N ASP A 120 20.28 11.62 10.16
CA ASP A 120 21.59 11.44 9.51
C ASP A 120 21.43 10.80 8.12
N PHE A 121 20.63 9.74 8.03
CA PHE A 121 20.30 9.11 6.75
C PHE A 121 19.64 10.06 5.77
N THR A 122 18.63 10.84 6.19
CA THR A 122 17.95 11.78 5.31
C THR A 122 18.92 12.84 4.78
N SER A 123 19.77 13.41 5.64
CA SER A 123 20.77 14.41 5.23
C SER A 123 21.82 13.84 4.27
N GLN A 124 22.37 12.65 4.56
CA GLN A 124 23.35 12.03 3.68
C GLN A 124 22.75 11.54 2.37
N ALA A 125 21.52 11.00 2.38
CA ALA A 125 20.82 10.60 1.18
C ALA A 125 20.59 11.80 0.26
N TYR A 126 20.21 12.96 0.82
CA TYR A 126 20.09 14.20 0.05
C TYR A 126 21.40 14.54 -0.67
N LEU A 127 22.52 14.62 0.06
CA LEU A 127 23.83 14.91 -0.53
C LEU A 127 24.23 13.90 -1.62
N ALA A 128 23.96 12.61 -1.41
CA ALA A 128 24.26 11.57 -2.38
C ALA A 128 23.41 11.66 -3.66
N LEU A 129 22.15 12.10 -3.54
CA LEU A 129 21.18 12.15 -4.63
C LEU A 129 21.23 13.47 -5.43
N SER A 130 21.53 14.61 -4.80
CA SER A 130 21.56 15.92 -5.49
C SER A 130 22.54 15.93 -6.68
N ASN A 131 23.65 15.20 -6.56
CA ASN A 131 24.67 15.10 -7.62
C ASN A 131 24.58 13.79 -8.43
N ASP A 132 23.48 13.03 -8.32
CA ASP A 132 23.33 11.77 -9.05
C ASP A 132 23.03 12.00 -10.54
N LYS A 133 23.64 11.19 -11.42
CA LYS A 133 23.46 11.27 -12.87
C LYS A 133 22.00 11.17 -13.30
N VAL A 134 21.19 10.36 -12.61
CA VAL A 134 19.75 10.24 -12.90
C VAL A 134 19.06 11.58 -12.66
N ASN A 135 19.30 12.23 -11.52
CA ASN A 135 18.69 13.52 -11.20
C ASN A 135 19.16 14.62 -12.14
N GLN A 136 20.45 14.63 -12.52
CA GLN A 136 20.97 15.56 -13.52
C GLN A 136 20.29 15.39 -14.89
N LEU A 137 20.04 14.15 -15.33
CA LEU A 137 19.31 13.88 -16.57
C LEU A 137 17.83 14.27 -16.48
N ARG A 138 17.20 14.10 -15.31
CA ARG A 138 15.81 14.53 -15.08
C ARG A 138 15.68 16.05 -15.19
N ILE A 139 16.56 16.79 -14.53
CA ILE A 139 16.60 18.26 -14.58
C ILE A 139 16.79 18.75 -16.03
N LYS A 140 17.73 18.17 -16.79
CA LYS A 140 17.94 18.51 -18.21
C LYS A 140 16.70 18.30 -19.09
N LYS A 141 15.79 17.41 -18.68
CA LYS A 141 14.53 17.12 -19.36
C LYS A 141 13.35 17.95 -18.83
N GLY A 142 13.59 18.92 -17.94
CA GLY A 142 12.53 19.68 -17.28
C GLY A 142 11.68 18.85 -16.30
N LEU A 143 12.17 17.69 -15.87
CA LEU A 143 11.49 16.84 -14.89
C LEU A 143 12.00 17.12 -13.48
N HIS A 144 11.12 17.00 -12.50
CA HIS A 144 11.49 17.09 -11.09
C HIS A 144 12.54 16.04 -10.70
N PRO A 145 13.66 16.44 -10.04
CA PRO A 145 14.61 15.49 -9.49
C PRO A 145 14.04 14.73 -8.29
N ALA A 146 14.60 13.57 -8.01
CA ALA A 146 14.30 12.72 -6.85
C ALA A 146 15.47 12.79 -5.87
N ASP A 147 15.64 13.96 -5.24
CA ASP A 147 16.82 14.32 -4.46
C ASP A 147 16.60 14.18 -2.94
N LEU A 148 15.35 14.11 -2.48
CA LEU A 148 15.03 13.96 -1.05
C LEU A 148 14.37 12.61 -0.76
N ILE A 149 14.70 12.03 0.40
CA ILE A 149 13.98 10.87 0.96
C ILE A 149 13.12 11.28 2.15
N LEU A 150 11.80 11.23 1.94
CA LEU A 150 10.80 11.42 3.00
C LEU A 150 10.45 10.07 3.62
N SER A 151 10.57 9.96 4.94
CA SER A 151 10.38 8.72 5.70
C SER A 151 9.20 8.84 6.66
N ARG A 152 8.47 7.74 6.84
CA ARG A 152 7.30 7.68 7.71
C ARG A 152 6.98 6.29 8.23
N ASP A 153 6.11 6.27 9.23
CA ASP A 153 5.42 5.10 9.77
C ASP A 153 6.41 4.02 10.23
N ALA A 154 7.26 4.41 11.18
CA ALA A 154 8.32 3.56 11.68
C ALA A 154 7.77 2.30 12.37
N GLY A 155 8.38 1.15 12.09
CA GLY A 155 8.09 -0.13 12.71
C GLY A 155 9.36 -0.86 13.11
N ASN A 156 9.38 -1.47 14.30
CA ASN A 156 10.57 -2.15 14.82
C ASN A 156 10.35 -3.63 15.19
N PHE A 157 9.17 -4.16 14.91
CA PHE A 157 8.86 -5.58 15.02
C PHE A 157 7.85 -6.01 13.96
N ILE A 158 7.87 -7.29 13.63
CA ILE A 158 6.82 -7.92 12.82
C ILE A 158 5.64 -8.25 13.76
N PRO A 159 4.41 -7.79 13.47
CA PRO A 159 3.24 -8.12 14.27
C PRO A 159 3.05 -9.62 14.40
N ARG A 160 2.77 -10.12 15.61
CA ARG A 160 2.38 -11.50 15.84
C ARG A 160 0.87 -11.60 15.73
N ILE A 161 0.38 -12.14 14.62
CA ILE A 161 -1.03 -12.43 14.43
C ILE A 161 -1.23 -13.93 14.15
N PRO A 162 -2.37 -14.51 14.53
CA PRO A 162 -2.72 -15.86 14.11
C PRO A 162 -2.74 -15.97 12.59
N SER A 163 -2.22 -17.07 12.06
CA SER A 163 -2.38 -17.37 10.63
C SER A 163 -3.86 -17.57 10.30
N LEU A 164 -4.33 -16.96 9.20
CA LEU A 164 -5.68 -17.16 8.69
C LEU A 164 -5.96 -18.64 8.43
N SER A 165 -4.96 -19.38 7.94
CA SER A 165 -5.09 -20.80 7.67
C SER A 165 -5.35 -21.61 8.95
N LYS A 166 -4.69 -21.25 10.06
CA LYS A 166 -4.94 -21.86 11.36
C LYS A 166 -6.30 -21.45 11.93
N GLN A 167 -6.63 -20.16 11.86
CA GLN A 167 -7.86 -19.61 12.45
C GLN A 167 -9.13 -20.09 11.74
N PHE A 168 -9.09 -20.21 10.41
CA PHE A 168 -10.25 -20.56 9.60
C PHE A 168 -10.21 -22.00 9.06
N LYS A 169 -9.12 -22.76 9.29
CA LYS A 169 -8.92 -24.13 8.79
C LYS A 169 -9.08 -24.23 7.26
N ARG A 170 -8.51 -23.26 6.54
CA ARG A 170 -8.59 -23.13 5.07
C ARG A 170 -7.24 -22.73 4.50
N LYS A 171 -6.92 -23.12 3.27
CA LYS A 171 -5.72 -22.69 2.55
C LYS A 171 -5.99 -21.34 1.90
N TRP A 172 -5.26 -20.31 2.35
CA TRP A 172 -5.42 -18.94 1.87
C TRP A 172 -4.33 -18.56 0.88
N ALA A 173 -4.72 -17.86 -0.18
CA ALA A 173 -3.80 -17.20 -1.09
C ALA A 173 -4.17 -15.73 -1.35
N ILE A 174 -3.18 -14.94 -1.76
CA ILE A 174 -3.34 -13.56 -2.22
C ILE A 174 -2.87 -13.41 -3.67
N ILE A 175 -3.61 -12.61 -4.44
CA ILE A 175 -3.17 -12.04 -5.72
C ILE A 175 -3.16 -10.52 -5.56
N ALA A 176 -1.97 -9.93 -5.44
CA ALA A 176 -1.79 -8.48 -5.25
C ALA A 176 -0.46 -8.00 -5.84
N ASP A 177 -0.46 -6.82 -6.46
CA ASP A 177 0.77 -6.24 -7.07
C ASP A 177 1.62 -5.50 -6.05
N MET A 178 0.94 -4.87 -5.09
CA MET A 178 1.54 -3.87 -4.23
C MET A 178 2.30 -4.54 -3.06
N PRO A 179 3.52 -4.08 -2.71
CA PRO A 179 4.32 -4.72 -1.67
C PRO A 179 3.67 -4.76 -0.28
N LEU A 180 2.79 -3.81 0.05
CA LEU A 180 2.16 -3.70 1.37
C LEU A 180 1.23 -4.89 1.64
N GLU A 181 0.35 -5.19 0.70
CA GLU A 181 -0.65 -6.25 0.73
C GLU A 181 0.04 -7.62 0.72
N ARG A 182 1.12 -7.74 -0.05
CA ARG A 182 2.01 -8.91 0.00
C ARG A 182 2.67 -9.07 1.37
N GLY A 183 3.06 -7.97 2.02
CA GLY A 183 3.58 -7.97 3.38
C GLY A 183 2.54 -8.46 4.40
N ILE A 184 1.32 -7.94 4.32
CA ILE A 184 0.18 -8.38 5.15
C ILE A 184 -0.06 -9.88 4.96
N ALA A 185 -0.07 -10.38 3.72
CA ALA A 185 -0.25 -11.79 3.42
C ALA A 185 0.82 -12.69 4.06
N LYS A 186 2.09 -12.29 4.06
CA LYS A 186 3.15 -13.05 4.75
C LYS A 186 2.89 -13.12 6.25
N VAL A 187 2.51 -12.00 6.86
CA VAL A 187 2.25 -11.91 8.30
C VAL A 187 0.98 -12.68 8.70
N SER A 188 -0.03 -12.72 7.84
CA SER A 188 -1.28 -13.48 8.04
C SER A 188 -1.19 -14.95 7.60
N GLY A 189 -0.04 -15.40 7.09
CA GLY A 189 0.21 -16.78 6.68
C GLY A 189 -0.52 -17.23 5.41
N MET A 190 -0.78 -16.29 4.49
CA MET A 190 -1.33 -16.57 3.17
C MET A 190 -0.20 -16.86 2.16
N SER A 191 -0.46 -17.74 1.20
CA SER A 191 0.44 -17.95 0.07
C SER A 191 0.34 -16.78 -0.92
N ILE A 192 1.46 -16.21 -1.33
CA ILE A 192 1.47 -15.18 -2.38
C ILE A 192 1.48 -15.88 -3.73
N ILE A 193 0.55 -15.49 -4.60
CA ILE A 193 0.53 -15.90 -5.99
C ILE A 193 1.06 -14.73 -6.81
N ASP A 194 2.23 -14.92 -7.40
CA ASP A 194 2.84 -13.92 -8.26
C ASP A 194 2.07 -13.77 -9.57
N ILE A 195 1.85 -12.51 -9.92
CA ILE A 195 1.41 -12.10 -11.25
C ILE A 195 2.43 -11.09 -11.78
N PRO A 196 2.78 -11.15 -13.07
CA PRO A 196 3.54 -10.09 -13.71
C PRO A 196 2.91 -8.75 -13.39
N MET A 197 3.71 -7.80 -12.93
CA MET A 197 3.23 -6.46 -12.68
C MET A 197 2.76 -5.83 -13.99
N GLY A 198 1.45 -5.73 -14.15
CA GLY A 198 0.85 -4.94 -15.22
C GLY A 198 0.76 -3.47 -14.79
N LYS A 199 0.83 -2.55 -15.75
CA LYS A 199 0.20 -1.24 -15.59
C LYS A 199 -1.32 -1.45 -15.39
N ASN A 200 -2.08 -0.40 -15.10
CA ASN A 200 -3.55 -0.41 -15.13
C ASN A 200 -4.07 -0.68 -16.58
N ASP A 201 -3.70 -1.84 -17.14
CA ASP A 201 -4.05 -2.32 -18.46
C ASP A 201 -5.20 -3.32 -18.28
N PRO A 202 -6.33 -3.18 -19.00
CA PRO A 202 -7.38 -4.18 -19.09
C PRO A 202 -6.88 -5.62 -19.27
N LYS A 203 -5.79 -5.84 -20.03
CA LYS A 203 -5.18 -7.17 -20.21
C LYS A 203 -4.68 -7.79 -18.90
N SER A 204 -4.30 -6.96 -17.92
CA SER A 204 -3.89 -7.42 -16.60
C SER A 204 -5.04 -8.08 -15.82
N TYR A 205 -6.28 -7.62 -16.01
CA TYR A 205 -7.46 -8.23 -15.38
C TYR A 205 -7.73 -9.63 -15.95
N SER A 206 -7.59 -9.81 -17.26
CA SER A 206 -7.72 -11.12 -17.90
C SER A 206 -6.71 -12.13 -17.37
N LEU A 207 -5.47 -11.68 -17.13
CA LEU A 207 -4.44 -12.52 -16.51
C LEU A 207 -4.83 -12.90 -15.07
N ARG A 208 -5.36 -11.96 -14.27
CA ARG A 208 -5.85 -12.26 -12.91
C ARG A 208 -6.98 -13.28 -12.92
N VAL A 209 -7.90 -13.23 -13.87
CA VAL A 209 -8.96 -14.24 -13.99
C VAL A 209 -8.34 -15.63 -14.20
N LYS A 210 -7.43 -15.77 -15.17
CA LYS A 210 -6.73 -17.04 -15.44
C LYS A 210 -5.98 -17.55 -14.19
N THR A 211 -5.25 -16.66 -13.53
CA THR A 211 -4.51 -16.98 -12.30
C THR A 211 -5.45 -17.39 -11.16
N THR A 212 -6.57 -16.70 -11.00
CA THR A 212 -7.60 -17.02 -9.99
C THR A 212 -8.16 -18.41 -10.22
N LEU A 213 -8.57 -18.74 -11.44
CA LEU A 213 -9.12 -20.06 -11.77
C LEU A 213 -8.10 -21.19 -11.55
N LYS A 214 -6.82 -20.97 -11.86
CA LYS A 214 -5.76 -21.93 -11.54
C LYS A 214 -5.57 -22.08 -10.03
N ALA A 215 -5.63 -20.98 -9.29
CA ALA A 215 -5.44 -20.95 -7.85
C ALA A 215 -6.58 -21.62 -7.08
N LEU A 216 -7.82 -21.52 -7.57
CA LEU A 216 -8.99 -22.18 -6.95
C LEU A 216 -8.88 -23.71 -6.92
N ARG A 217 -7.98 -24.31 -7.72
CA ARG A 217 -7.68 -25.75 -7.67
C ARG A 217 -6.79 -26.16 -6.49
N LYS A 218 -6.11 -25.20 -5.84
CA LYS A 218 -5.11 -25.44 -4.79
C LYS A 218 -5.47 -24.80 -3.45
N TYR A 219 -6.22 -23.71 -3.47
CA TYR A 219 -6.54 -22.90 -2.31
C TYR A 219 -8.06 -22.82 -2.13
N ASP A 220 -8.49 -22.83 -0.87
CA ASP A 220 -9.91 -22.74 -0.51
C ASP A 220 -10.39 -21.28 -0.51
N CYS A 221 -9.48 -20.32 -0.28
CA CYS A 221 -9.79 -18.90 -0.21
C CYS A 221 -8.74 -18.07 -0.93
N ILE A 222 -9.19 -17.13 -1.77
CA ILE A 222 -8.32 -16.23 -2.52
C ILE A 222 -8.73 -14.79 -2.26
N TYR A 223 -7.81 -14.00 -1.71
CA TYR A 223 -7.94 -12.55 -1.63
C TYR A 223 -7.32 -11.90 -2.87
N ILE A 224 -8.09 -11.09 -3.59
CA ILE A 224 -7.64 -10.47 -4.83
C ILE A 224 -7.70 -8.97 -4.65
N HIS A 225 -6.54 -8.32 -4.71
CA HIS A 225 -6.45 -6.88 -4.56
C HIS A 225 -6.39 -6.20 -5.94
N LEU A 226 -7.35 -5.31 -6.21
CA LEU A 226 -7.46 -4.57 -7.46
C LEU A 226 -7.20 -3.08 -7.21
N LYS A 227 -5.97 -2.64 -7.46
CA LYS A 227 -5.48 -1.30 -7.06
C LYS A 227 -6.03 -0.14 -7.91
N GLY A 228 -6.47 -0.41 -9.15
CA GLY A 228 -6.72 0.56 -10.22
C GLY A 228 -7.51 1.82 -9.80
N PRO A 229 -8.74 1.68 -9.27
CA PRO A 229 -9.63 2.81 -9.03
C PRO A 229 -9.10 3.86 -8.04
N ASP A 230 -8.29 3.45 -7.06
CA ASP A 230 -7.77 4.38 -6.04
C ASP A 230 -6.77 5.39 -6.63
N ILE A 231 -6.00 5.01 -7.67
CA ILE A 231 -5.02 5.92 -8.30
C ILE A 231 -5.73 7.17 -8.84
N TYR A 232 -6.78 6.98 -9.63
CA TYR A 232 -7.60 8.06 -10.19
C TYR A 232 -8.31 8.87 -9.10
N GLY A 233 -8.73 8.21 -8.01
CA GLY A 233 -9.28 8.89 -6.84
C GLY A 233 -8.32 9.92 -6.23
N HIS A 234 -7.04 9.55 -6.06
CA HIS A 234 -6.00 10.48 -5.59
C HIS A 234 -5.64 11.57 -6.60
N ASP A 235 -5.90 11.35 -7.88
CA ASP A 235 -5.63 12.32 -8.95
C ASP A 235 -6.83 13.28 -9.17
N GLY A 236 -7.99 12.93 -8.60
CA GLY A 236 -9.25 13.65 -8.82
C GLY A 236 -9.85 13.42 -10.19
N ASP A 237 -9.40 12.38 -10.90
CA ASP A 237 -9.87 12.01 -12.21
C ASP A 237 -11.12 11.13 -12.09
N PHE A 238 -12.29 11.75 -12.22
CA PHE A 238 -13.57 11.05 -12.14
C PHE A 238 -13.77 10.07 -13.30
N GLU A 239 -13.51 10.50 -14.55
CA GLU A 239 -13.74 9.67 -15.73
C GLU A 239 -12.78 8.48 -15.76
N GLY A 240 -11.51 8.68 -15.41
CA GLY A 240 -10.54 7.60 -15.26
C GLY A 240 -10.94 6.60 -14.16
N LYS A 241 -11.46 7.08 -13.02
CA LYS A 241 -11.96 6.21 -11.94
C LYS A 241 -13.16 5.39 -12.39
N LYS A 242 -14.14 6.03 -13.04
CA LYS A 242 -15.33 5.38 -13.60
C LYS A 242 -14.94 4.30 -14.62
N LYS A 243 -14.07 4.65 -15.58
CA LYS A 243 -13.56 3.71 -16.58
C LYS A 243 -12.82 2.53 -15.93
N SER A 244 -12.02 2.78 -14.88
CA SER A 244 -11.34 1.71 -14.15
C SER A 244 -12.30 0.73 -13.47
N VAL A 245 -13.44 1.19 -12.97
CA VAL A 245 -14.47 0.31 -12.38
C VAL A 245 -15.18 -0.50 -13.47
N GLN A 246 -15.48 0.13 -14.61
CA GLN A 246 -16.03 -0.57 -15.78
C GLN A 246 -15.07 -1.66 -16.29
N ASP A 247 -13.77 -1.36 -16.37
CA ASP A 247 -12.76 -2.33 -16.80
C ASP A 247 -12.65 -3.52 -15.83
N ILE A 248 -12.80 -3.28 -14.52
CA ILE A 248 -12.87 -4.38 -13.54
C ILE A 248 -14.12 -5.24 -13.79
N ASN A 249 -15.27 -4.62 -14.06
CA ASN A 249 -16.46 -5.38 -14.39
C ASN A 249 -16.26 -6.25 -15.64
N ASP A 250 -15.84 -5.63 -16.74
CA ASP A 250 -15.84 -6.24 -18.06
C ASP A 250 -14.72 -7.25 -18.26
N TYR A 251 -13.53 -6.98 -17.70
CA TYR A 251 -12.34 -7.81 -17.89
C TYR A 251 -11.99 -8.70 -16.69
N PHE A 252 -12.56 -8.47 -15.51
CA PHE A 252 -12.36 -9.33 -14.34
C PHE A 252 -13.62 -10.08 -13.92
N PHE A 253 -14.69 -9.38 -13.51
CA PHE A 253 -15.88 -10.05 -12.95
C PHE A 253 -16.67 -10.83 -14.00
N ALA A 254 -17.02 -10.22 -15.14
CA ALA A 254 -17.80 -10.90 -16.17
C ALA A 254 -17.12 -12.19 -16.69
N PRO A 255 -15.80 -12.22 -16.98
CA PRO A 255 -15.12 -13.44 -17.40
C PRO A 255 -14.91 -14.45 -16.26
N LEU A 256 -14.82 -14.01 -15.01
CA LEU A 256 -14.72 -14.90 -13.84
C LEU A 256 -16.05 -15.60 -13.60
N LEU A 257 -17.16 -14.86 -13.56
CA LEU A 257 -18.50 -15.37 -13.30
C LEU A 257 -18.98 -16.38 -14.36
N LYS A 258 -18.50 -16.28 -15.60
CA LYS A 258 -18.75 -17.30 -16.65
C LYS A 258 -18.08 -18.65 -16.38
N ARG A 259 -17.11 -18.71 -15.46
CA ARG A 259 -16.23 -19.88 -15.25
C ARG A 259 -16.22 -20.40 -13.83
N VAL A 260 -16.91 -19.73 -12.90
CA VAL A 260 -17.08 -20.19 -11.52
C VAL A 260 -18.54 -20.51 -11.26
N SER A 261 -18.78 -21.61 -10.58
CA SER A 261 -20.11 -22.01 -10.12
C SER A 261 -20.35 -21.44 -8.74
N LEU A 262 -21.45 -20.70 -8.56
CA LEU A 262 -21.84 -20.13 -7.26
C LEU A 262 -22.36 -21.17 -6.26
N LYS A 263 -22.55 -22.43 -6.72
CA LYS A 263 -22.82 -23.56 -5.82
C LYS A 263 -21.57 -23.95 -5.04
N ASP A 264 -20.40 -23.76 -5.65
CA ASP A 264 -19.10 -24.17 -5.10
C ASP A 264 -18.35 -23.00 -4.45
N PHE A 265 -18.63 -21.76 -4.89
CA PHE A 265 -17.89 -20.58 -4.48
C PHE A 265 -18.81 -19.45 -3.99
N ILE A 266 -18.31 -18.75 -2.97
CA ILE A 266 -18.86 -17.47 -2.50
C ILE A 266 -17.90 -16.36 -2.89
N ILE A 267 -18.43 -15.29 -3.46
CA ILE A 267 -17.69 -14.11 -3.89
C ILE A 267 -18.04 -12.96 -2.95
N CYS A 268 -17.03 -12.35 -2.34
CA CYS A 268 -17.17 -11.14 -1.54
C CYS A 268 -16.48 -9.98 -2.26
N VAL A 269 -17.20 -8.89 -2.51
CA VAL A 269 -16.68 -7.69 -3.16
C VAL A 269 -16.88 -6.50 -2.23
N THR A 270 -15.80 -5.76 -1.98
CA THR A 270 -15.81 -4.50 -1.23
C THR A 270 -14.54 -3.71 -1.53
N ALA A 271 -14.40 -2.54 -0.91
CA ALA A 271 -13.16 -1.77 -0.89
C ALA A 271 -12.58 -1.77 0.54
N ASP A 272 -11.28 -1.55 0.67
CA ASP A 272 -10.61 -1.35 1.96
C ASP A 272 -10.87 0.05 2.53
N HIS A 273 -11.05 1.06 1.66
CA HIS A 273 -11.44 2.41 2.02
C HIS A 273 -12.07 3.20 0.85
N SER A 274 -12.67 4.34 1.18
CA SER A 274 -13.16 5.32 0.22
C SER A 274 -12.05 6.30 -0.19
N THR A 275 -11.96 6.62 -1.49
CA THR A 275 -11.08 7.66 -2.03
C THR A 275 -11.85 8.55 -3.00
N PRO A 276 -12.63 9.54 -2.51
CA PRO A 276 -13.42 10.42 -3.36
C PRO A 276 -12.54 11.33 -4.23
N CYS A 277 -12.88 11.48 -5.51
CA CYS A 277 -12.11 12.32 -6.45
C CYS A 277 -12.09 13.79 -6.01
N SER A 278 -13.16 14.29 -5.40
CA SER A 278 -13.24 15.65 -4.84
C SER A 278 -12.28 15.88 -3.67
N VAL A 279 -11.95 14.82 -2.92
CA VAL A 279 -11.05 14.89 -1.77
C VAL A 279 -9.59 14.65 -2.16
N LYS A 280 -9.34 13.97 -3.30
CA LYS A 280 -7.99 13.58 -3.77
C LYS A 280 -7.19 12.83 -2.69
N GLY A 281 -7.89 12.06 -1.87
CA GLY A 281 -7.35 11.38 -0.70
C GLY A 281 -8.39 10.45 -0.07
N HIS A 282 -7.95 9.68 0.94
CA HIS A 282 -8.84 8.74 1.60
C HIS A 282 -9.86 9.49 2.47
N SER A 283 -11.10 9.02 2.49
CA SER A 283 -12.15 9.52 3.37
C SER A 283 -12.63 8.43 4.33
N LYS A 284 -13.50 8.84 5.28
CA LYS A 284 -14.12 7.93 6.26
C LYS A 284 -15.50 7.43 5.80
N ASP A 285 -15.90 7.75 4.57
CA ASP A 285 -17.19 7.34 4.02
C ASP A 285 -17.26 5.81 3.95
N PRO A 286 -18.41 5.21 4.31
CA PRO A 286 -18.58 3.76 4.24
C PRO A 286 -18.46 3.28 2.78
N VAL A 287 -17.92 2.07 2.63
CA VAL A 287 -17.72 1.43 1.32
C VAL A 287 -18.81 0.39 1.03
N PRO A 288 -19.21 0.22 -0.24
CA PRO A 288 -20.12 -0.86 -0.64
C PRO A 288 -19.56 -2.24 -0.31
N ILE A 289 -20.42 -3.17 0.11
CA ILE A 289 -20.07 -4.59 0.27
C ILE A 289 -21.17 -5.47 -0.32
N MET A 290 -20.76 -6.52 -1.01
CA MET A 290 -21.63 -7.55 -1.57
C MET A 290 -21.06 -8.92 -1.26
N VAL A 291 -21.91 -9.85 -0.80
CA VAL A 291 -21.60 -11.27 -0.69
C VAL A 291 -22.53 -12.02 -1.63
N TYR A 292 -21.96 -12.78 -2.55
CA TYR A 292 -22.68 -13.39 -3.67
C TYR A 292 -22.38 -14.90 -3.74
N GLY A 293 -23.42 -15.72 -3.77
CA GLY A 293 -23.33 -17.19 -3.79
C GLY A 293 -24.71 -17.85 -3.93
N ALA A 294 -24.76 -19.17 -3.81
CA ALA A 294 -26.00 -19.96 -3.88
C ALA A 294 -26.82 -19.93 -2.56
N PHE A 295 -27.22 -18.73 -2.11
CA PHE A 295 -28.09 -18.53 -0.95
C PHE A 295 -29.14 -17.44 -1.21
N LYS A 296 -30.10 -17.27 -0.29
CA LYS A 296 -31.17 -16.27 -0.40
C LYS A 296 -30.60 -14.86 -0.55
N LYS A 297 -30.93 -14.20 -1.65
CA LYS A 297 -30.51 -12.83 -1.98
C LYS A 297 -31.54 -11.81 -1.46
N ASP A 298 -31.10 -10.59 -1.20
CA ASP A 298 -32.02 -9.48 -0.96
C ASP A 298 -32.50 -8.85 -2.28
N LYS A 299 -33.22 -7.74 -2.20
CA LYS A 299 -33.84 -7.09 -3.37
C LYS A 299 -32.87 -6.18 -4.14
N VAL A 300 -31.65 -5.95 -3.65
CA VAL A 300 -30.70 -5.02 -4.29
C VAL A 300 -30.19 -5.61 -5.61
N GLN A 301 -30.26 -4.83 -6.69
CA GLN A 301 -29.92 -5.30 -8.05
C GLN A 301 -28.63 -4.68 -8.61
N ARG A 302 -28.08 -3.67 -7.95
CA ARG A 302 -26.93 -2.90 -8.43
C ARG A 302 -25.91 -2.71 -7.32
N PHE A 303 -24.63 -2.68 -7.68
CA PHE A 303 -23.54 -2.48 -6.73
C PHE A 303 -23.03 -1.03 -6.79
N SER A 304 -23.53 -0.20 -5.88
CA SER A 304 -23.10 1.19 -5.69
C SER A 304 -23.34 1.64 -4.26
N GLU A 305 -22.76 2.77 -3.86
CA GLU A 305 -22.93 3.37 -2.55
C GLU A 305 -24.41 3.61 -2.20
N ALA A 306 -25.21 4.11 -3.15
CA ALA A 306 -26.62 4.37 -2.94
C ALA A 306 -27.45 3.09 -2.79
N GLU A 307 -27.14 2.07 -3.60
CA GLU A 307 -27.88 0.81 -3.65
C GLU A 307 -27.59 -0.07 -2.44
N CYS A 308 -26.31 -0.19 -2.05
CA CYS A 308 -25.89 -1.00 -0.91
C CYS A 308 -26.44 -0.49 0.42
N ARG A 309 -26.83 0.79 0.55
CA ARG A 309 -27.53 1.30 1.74
C ARG A 309 -28.86 0.60 2.01
N ARG A 310 -29.48 0.02 0.98
CA ARG A 310 -30.76 -0.72 1.06
C ARG A 310 -30.55 -2.23 1.25
N GLY A 311 -29.29 -2.67 1.29
CA GLY A 311 -28.92 -4.08 1.42
C GLY A 311 -29.17 -4.62 2.82
N SER A 312 -29.48 -5.92 2.89
CA SER A 312 -29.79 -6.64 4.13
C SER A 312 -28.62 -6.77 5.10
N LEU A 313 -27.37 -6.54 4.64
CA LEU A 313 -26.17 -6.59 5.49
C LEU A 313 -26.06 -5.38 6.44
N GLY A 314 -26.75 -4.27 6.14
CA GLY A 314 -26.65 -3.03 6.90
C GLY A 314 -25.24 -2.43 6.90
N VAL A 315 -24.96 -1.56 7.88
CA VAL A 315 -23.64 -0.96 8.08
C VAL A 315 -22.86 -1.81 9.09
N MET A 316 -21.66 -2.23 8.72
CA MET A 316 -20.80 -3.05 9.57
C MET A 316 -19.34 -2.60 9.53
N LYS A 317 -18.56 -3.01 10.53
CA LYS A 317 -17.11 -2.75 10.56
C LYS A 317 -16.38 -3.78 9.68
N GLY A 318 -15.29 -3.35 9.05
CA GLY A 318 -14.46 -4.25 8.21
C GLY A 318 -13.98 -5.51 8.95
N ILE A 319 -13.71 -5.41 10.26
CA ILE A 319 -13.30 -6.54 11.11
C ILE A 319 -14.37 -7.65 11.22
N ASP A 320 -15.64 -7.34 10.95
CA ASP A 320 -16.75 -8.28 11.05
C ASP A 320 -17.02 -9.03 9.73
N VAL A 321 -16.41 -8.61 8.61
CA VAL A 321 -16.58 -9.25 7.30
C VAL A 321 -16.16 -10.72 7.33
N MET A 322 -15.05 -11.04 7.99
CA MET A 322 -14.59 -12.43 8.12
C MET A 322 -15.55 -13.30 8.95
N LYS A 323 -16.21 -12.73 9.96
CA LYS A 323 -17.26 -13.43 10.72
C LYS A 323 -18.50 -13.66 9.87
N LEU A 324 -18.88 -12.66 9.06
CA LEU A 324 -19.95 -12.80 8.08
C LEU A 324 -19.66 -13.95 7.11
N LEU A 325 -18.50 -13.93 6.44
CA LEU A 325 -18.15 -14.99 5.48
C LEU A 325 -18.14 -16.37 6.13
N LYS A 326 -17.60 -16.50 7.34
CA LYS A 326 -17.64 -17.76 8.11
C LYS A 326 -19.05 -18.30 8.31
N ARG A 327 -20.03 -17.44 8.59
CA ARG A 327 -21.43 -17.86 8.72
C ARG A 327 -22.04 -18.28 7.39
N VAL A 328 -21.60 -17.69 6.28
CA VAL A 328 -22.15 -17.96 4.95
C VAL A 328 -21.62 -19.28 4.39
N TYR A 329 -20.32 -19.58 4.50
CA TYR A 329 -19.75 -20.82 3.95
C TYR A 329 -19.84 -22.04 4.89
N ALA A 330 -20.28 -21.85 6.14
CA ALA A 330 -20.53 -22.95 7.07
C ALA A 330 -21.94 -23.54 6.95
N ARG A 331 -22.78 -22.95 6.10
CA ARG A 331 -24.11 -23.46 5.72
C ARG A 331 -24.00 -24.34 4.49
#